data_AF-A0A7W1GST2-F1
#
_entry.id   AF-A0A7W1GST2-F1
#
_cell.length_a   1.000
_cell.length_b   1.000
_cell.length_c   1.000
_cell.angle_alpha   90.00
_cell.angle_beta   90.00
_cell.angle_gamma   90.00
#
_symmetry.space_group_name_H-M   'P 1'
#
loop_
_entity.id
_entity.type
_entity.pdbx_description
1 polymer ?
#
loop_
_entity_poly.entity_id
_entity_poly.type
_entity_poly.pdbx_seq_one_letter_code
_entity_poly.pdbx_strand_id
1 'polypeptide(L)'
;MNCWKCGTVLSEKAYGKISFRATCEECDTDLHCCKNCNYYKPGLPNDCAIPGTDYVADRFKNNFCEEFSIIGTGPSLENKDLKNRFDDLFK
;
A
#
# COMPACT_ATOMS: atom_id res chain seq x y z
N MET A 1 5.61 -3.22 -7.14
CA MET A 1 4.96 -1.99 -6.66
C MET A 1 4.89 -1.04 -7.85
N ASN A 2 3.70 -0.60 -8.22
CA ASN A 2 3.49 0.13 -9.47
C ASN A 2 2.85 1.49 -9.19
N CYS A 3 3.04 2.45 -10.09
CA CYS A 3 2.28 3.69 -10.06
C CYS A 3 0.81 3.42 -10.39
N TRP A 4 -0.11 3.87 -9.54
CA TRP A 4 -1.55 3.76 -9.78
C TRP A 4 -2.05 4.43 -11.07
N LYS A 5 -1.34 5.47 -11.55
CA LYS A 5 -1.75 6.29 -12.70
C LYS A 5 -1.18 5.78 -14.01
N CYS A 6 0.15 5.64 -14.12
CA CYS A 6 0.81 5.24 -15.37
C CYS A 6 1.20 3.75 -15.42
N GLY A 7 1.13 3.02 -14.30
CA GLY A 7 1.50 1.61 -14.24
C GLY A 7 3.00 1.32 -14.18
N THR A 8 3.87 2.34 -14.28
CA THR A 8 5.33 2.16 -14.20
C THR A 8 5.72 1.44 -12.91
N VAL A 9 6.61 0.46 -13.04
CA VAL A 9 7.22 -0.26 -11.91
C VAL A 9 8.14 0.70 -11.18
N LEU A 10 7.92 0.87 -9.88
CA LEU A 10 8.74 1.76 -9.07
C LEU A 10 10.10 1.13 -8.78
N SER A 11 11.15 1.96 -8.77
CA SER A 11 12.54 1.52 -8.60
C SER A 11 12.80 0.85 -7.24
N GLU A 12 13.90 0.10 -7.13
CA GLU A 12 14.21 -0.68 -5.93
C GLU A 12 14.35 0.16 -4.65
N LYS A 13 14.67 1.45 -4.78
CA LYS A 13 14.70 2.40 -3.65
C LYS A 13 13.33 2.59 -3.00
N ALA A 14 12.26 2.21 -3.69
CA ALA A 14 10.90 2.21 -3.20
C ALA A 14 10.52 0.94 -2.40
N TYR A 15 11.39 -0.07 -2.28
CA TYR A 15 11.14 -1.30 -1.50
C TYR A 15 11.01 -1.09 0.02
N GLY A 16 11.03 0.16 0.50
CA GLY A 16 10.75 0.55 1.88
C GLY A 16 9.44 1.33 2.04
N LYS A 17 9.35 2.18 3.07
CA LYS A 17 8.24 3.14 3.20
C LYS A 17 8.38 4.22 2.12
N ILE A 18 7.40 4.28 1.22
CA ILE A 18 7.22 5.42 0.31
C ILE A 18 7.07 6.68 1.16
N SER A 19 7.85 7.72 0.88
CA SER A 19 7.72 8.98 1.61
C SER A 19 6.40 9.68 1.26
N PHE A 20 5.87 10.49 2.18
CA PHE A 20 4.62 11.24 1.95
C PHE A 20 4.65 12.18 0.74
N ARG A 21 5.85 12.54 0.26
CA ARG A 21 6.08 13.44 -0.87
C ARG A 21 6.64 12.72 -2.10
N ALA A 22 6.69 11.39 -2.09
CA ALA A 22 7.19 10.63 -3.21
C ALA A 22 6.27 10.80 -4.44
N THR A 23 6.87 11.11 -5.58
CA THR A 23 6.21 11.23 -6.87
C THR A 23 6.73 10.17 -7.84
N CYS A 24 5.90 9.81 -8.83
CA CYS A 24 6.30 8.91 -9.90
C CYS A 24 7.28 9.61 -10.86
N GLU A 25 8.43 8.99 -11.14
CA GLU A 25 9.44 9.53 -12.06
C GLU A 25 8.96 9.67 -13.52
N GLU A 26 7.90 8.96 -13.91
CA GLU A 26 7.38 8.97 -15.30
C GLU A 26 6.17 9.90 -15.51
N CYS A 27 5.35 10.11 -14.48
CA CYS A 27 4.08 10.84 -14.64
C CYS A 27 3.79 11.87 -13.55
N ASP A 28 4.76 12.10 -12.66
CA ASP A 28 4.76 13.07 -11.56
C ASP A 28 3.59 12.96 -10.58
N THR A 29 2.84 11.86 -10.62
CA THR A 29 1.72 11.67 -9.68
C THR A 29 2.23 11.33 -8.29
N ASP A 30 1.47 11.74 -7.27
CA ASP A 30 1.73 11.34 -5.89
C ASP A 30 1.63 9.81 -5.73
N LEU A 31 2.67 9.21 -5.17
CA LEU A 31 2.74 7.78 -4.90
C LEU A 31 2.14 7.42 -3.54
N HIS A 32 2.22 8.32 -2.57
CA HIS A 32 1.63 8.16 -1.23
C HIS A 32 0.20 8.72 -1.18
N CYS A 33 -0.71 8.05 -1.88
CA CYS A 33 -2.12 8.41 -1.95
C CYS A 33 -3.00 7.19 -1.76
N CYS A 34 -4.27 7.38 -1.38
CA CYS A 34 -5.20 6.27 -1.19
C CYS A 34 -5.30 5.41 -2.44
N LYS A 35 -5.33 6.00 -3.64
CA LYS A 35 -5.40 5.25 -4.91
C LYS A 35 -4.24 4.30 -5.15
N ASN A 36 -3.11 4.52 -4.50
CA ASN A 36 -1.94 3.64 -4.60
C ASN A 36 -1.74 2.78 -3.35
N CYS A 37 -2.72 2.73 -2.44
CA CYS A 37 -2.66 2.00 -1.19
C CYS A 37 -3.38 0.64 -1.30
N ASN A 38 -2.82 -0.43 -0.75
CA ASN A 38 -3.44 -1.76 -0.65
C ASN A 38 -4.76 -1.76 0.15
N TYR A 39 -4.91 -0.83 1.09
CA TYR A 39 -6.07 -0.75 1.97
C TYR A 39 -7.20 0.10 1.41
N TYR A 40 -7.01 0.75 0.27
CA TYR A 40 -8.07 1.54 -0.36
C TYR A 40 -9.14 0.63 -0.95
N LYS A 41 -10.36 0.78 -0.43
CA LYS A 41 -11.53 -0.05 -0.75
C LYS A 41 -12.74 0.87 -0.90
N PRO A 42 -13.02 1.35 -2.13
CA PRO A 42 -14.18 2.18 -2.40
C PRO A 42 -15.48 1.53 -1.89
N GLY A 43 -16.30 2.31 -1.20
CA GLY A 43 -17.59 1.87 -0.66
C GLY A 43 -17.54 1.36 0.79
N LEU A 44 -16.35 1.26 1.40
CA LEU A 44 -16.23 1.12 2.85
C LEU A 44 -16.31 2.50 3.53
N PRO A 45 -16.57 2.57 4.86
CA PRO A 45 -16.37 3.79 5.61
C PRO A 45 -14.96 4.36 5.36
N ASN A 46 -14.88 5.66 5.03
CA ASN A 46 -13.65 6.36 4.62
C ASN A 46 -12.95 5.79 3.34
N ASP A 47 -13.62 4.91 2.59
CA ASP A 47 -13.05 4.13 1.49
C ASP A 47 -11.78 3.35 1.89
N CYS A 48 -11.71 2.93 3.15
CA CYS A 48 -10.52 2.30 3.73
C CYS A 48 -10.88 0.98 4.42
N ALA A 49 -10.05 -0.03 4.25
CA ALA A 49 -10.17 -1.31 4.96
C ALA A 49 -9.75 -1.22 6.44
N ILE A 50 -8.99 -0.18 6.82
CA ILE A 50 -8.51 0.03 8.18
C ILE A 50 -9.44 1.01 8.91
N PRO A 51 -10.18 0.54 9.93
CA PRO A 51 -11.06 1.40 10.73
C PRO A 51 -10.27 2.46 11.51
N GLY A 52 -10.87 3.63 11.72
CA GLY A 52 -10.30 4.68 12.58
C GLY A 52 -9.16 5.49 11.97
N THR A 53 -8.85 5.27 10.69
CA THR A 53 -7.90 6.13 9.94
C THR A 53 -8.45 7.54 9.76
N ASP A 54 -7.55 8.52 9.68
CA ASP A 54 -7.90 9.90 9.38
C ASP A 54 -8.65 10.00 8.04
N TYR A 55 -9.63 10.89 8.00
CA TYR A 55 -10.35 11.18 6.76
C TYR A 55 -9.41 11.89 5.77
N VAL A 56 -9.18 11.24 4.63
CA VAL A 56 -8.56 11.89 3.48
C VAL A 56 -9.68 12.57 2.68
N ALA A 57 -9.49 13.75 2.09
CA ALA A 57 -10.51 14.36 1.23
C ALA A 57 -10.32 13.92 -0.23
N ASP A 58 -9.10 14.12 -0.75
CA ASP A 58 -8.74 13.74 -2.11
C ASP A 58 -7.96 12.41 -2.11
N ARG A 59 -8.59 11.35 -2.62
CA ARG A 59 -7.99 9.99 -2.67
C ARG A 59 -6.90 9.85 -3.74
N PHE A 60 -6.80 10.81 -4.66
CA PHE A 60 -5.86 10.80 -5.78
C PHE A 60 -4.59 11.61 -5.51
N LYS A 61 -4.57 12.40 -4.43
CA LYS A 61 -3.42 13.22 -4.01
C LYS A 61 -2.71 12.65 -2.80
N ASN A 62 -1.52 13.21 -2.56
CA ASN A 62 -0.70 12.93 -1.39
C ASN A 62 -1.51 13.02 -0.07
N ASN A 63 -1.18 12.13 0.87
CA ASN A 63 -1.69 12.17 2.23
C ASN A 63 -0.60 11.78 3.23
N PHE A 64 -0.92 11.87 4.53
CA PHE A 64 -0.01 11.58 5.64
C PHE A 64 -0.40 10.31 6.41
N CYS A 65 -1.16 9.41 5.79
CA CYS A 65 -1.63 8.19 6.45
C CYS A 65 -0.46 7.28 6.80
N GLU A 66 -0.21 7.06 8.10
CA GLU A 66 0.92 6.24 8.56
C GLU A 66 0.73 4.74 8.28
N GLU A 67 -0.52 4.32 8.13
CA GLU A 67 -0.95 2.95 7.78
C GLU A 67 -0.84 2.66 6.27
N PHE A 68 -0.31 3.60 5.47
CA PHE A 68 -0.17 3.41 4.04
C PHE A 68 0.73 2.22 3.69
N SER A 69 0.29 1.42 2.72
CA SER A 69 1.03 0.30 2.14
C SER A 69 0.83 0.30 0.64
N ILE A 70 1.91 0.38 -0.15
CA ILE A 70 1.80 0.57 -1.60
C ILE A 70 1.33 -0.69 -2.33
N ILE A 71 0.50 -0.55 -3.37
CA ILE A 71 0.01 -1.70 -4.13
C ILE A 71 1.16 -2.61 -4.59
N GLY A 72 1.07 -3.89 -4.23
CA GLY A 72 2.08 -4.89 -4.55
C GLY A 72 3.20 -5.06 -3.51
N THR A 73 3.25 -4.26 -2.43
CA THR A 73 3.76 -4.79 -1.16
C THR A 73 2.66 -5.66 -0.58
N GLY A 74 2.68 -6.96 -0.91
CA GLY A 74 1.97 -7.91 -0.04
C GLY A 74 2.41 -7.69 1.40
N PRO A 75 1.60 -8.06 2.42
CA PRO A 75 2.07 -8.01 3.80
C PRO A 75 3.45 -8.66 3.83
N SER A 76 4.46 -7.94 4.35
CA SER A 76 5.75 -8.55 4.62
C SER A 76 5.50 -9.60 5.69
N LEU A 77 5.14 -10.80 5.24
CA LEU A 77 5.19 -11.99 6.01
C LEU A 77 6.69 -12.25 6.19
N GLU A 78 7.31 -11.60 7.18
CA GLU A 78 8.39 -12.26 7.90
C GLU A 78 7.78 -13.49 8.57
N ASN A 79 7.54 -14.54 7.79
CA ASN A 79 7.04 -15.82 8.25
C ASN A 79 8.00 -16.88 7.75
N LYS A 80 9.12 -16.98 8.46
CA LYS A 80 9.91 -18.21 8.46
C LYS A 80 9.15 -19.37 9.12
N ASP A 81 8.05 -19.10 9.85
CA ASP A 81 7.36 -20.08 10.69
C ASP A 81 5.98 -20.58 10.20
N LEU A 82 5.37 -19.99 9.15
CA LEU A 82 4.03 -20.44 8.70
C LEU A 82 4.02 -21.77 7.94
N LYS A 83 5.11 -22.13 7.26
CA LYS A 83 5.19 -23.43 6.56
C LYS A 83 5.15 -24.61 7.54
N ASN A 84 5.85 -24.49 8.67
CA ASN A 84 5.96 -25.58 9.63
C ASN A 84 4.63 -25.86 10.37
N ARG A 85 3.80 -24.83 10.58
CA ARG A 85 2.52 -24.99 11.29
C ARG A 85 1.38 -25.56 10.43
N PHE A 86 1.45 -25.45 9.10
CA PHE A 86 0.42 -26.01 8.22
C PHE A 86 0.55 -27.54 8.11
N ASP A 87 1.78 -28.06 8.07
CA ASP A 87 2.05 -29.49 7.95
C ASP A 87 1.70 -30.29 9.23
N ASP A 88 1.64 -29.64 10.39
CA ASP A 88 1.23 -30.28 11.65
C ASP A 88 -0.29 -30.31 11.87
N LEU A 89 -1.08 -29.60 11.06
CA LEU A 89 -2.54 -29.61 11.15
C LEU A 89 -3.19 -30.84 10.51
N PHE A 90 -2.44 -31.59 9.71
CA PHE A 90 -2.90 -32.78 9.00
C PHE A 90 -2.22 -34.08 9.48
N LYS A 91 -1.60 -34.05 10.66
CA LYS A 91 -1.14 -35.26 11.36
C LYS A 91 -2.15 -35.72 12.39
#